data_AF-A0A529PC95-F1
#
_entry.id   AF-A0A529PC95-F1
#
_cell.length_a   1.000
_cell.length_b   1.000
_cell.length_c   1.000
_cell.angle_alpha   90.00
_cell.angle_beta   90.00
_cell.angle_gamma   90.00
#
_symmetry.space_group_name_H-M   'P 1'
#
loop_
_entity.id
_entity.type
_entity.pdbx_description
1 polymer ?
#
loop_
_entity_poly.entity_id
_entity_poly.type
_entity_poly.pdbx_seq_one_letter_code
_entity_poly.pdbx_strand_id
1 'polypeptide(L)'
;LKAFEQAMEARTAVAGHESALAAYIKLSADECEEPQPSASWIFSAIAEDPEFLTPIKSFKRQLFERLKGETNDLSALLVCFLAIEGMRSMNLFDSDVLSKDERQLLTSSLLEIAG
;
A
#
# COMPACT_ATOMS: atom_id res chain seq x y z
N LEU A 1 5.78 -4.64 -8.88
CA LEU A 1 6.86 -4.64 -7.86
C LEU A 1 7.94 -3.62 -8.22
N LYS A 2 8.82 -3.89 -9.21
CA LYS A 2 9.84 -2.90 -9.64
C LYS A 2 9.27 -1.54 -10.07
N ALA A 3 8.14 -1.54 -10.77
CA ALA A 3 7.46 -0.30 -11.17
C ALA A 3 6.97 0.54 -9.97
N PHE A 4 6.53 -0.11 -8.89
CA PHE A 4 6.10 0.57 -7.66
C PHE A 4 7.28 1.24 -6.96
N GLU A 5 8.40 0.52 -6.83
CA GLU A 5 9.64 1.06 -6.25
C GLU A 5 10.15 2.26 -7.05
N GLN A 6 10.18 2.15 -8.38
CA GLN A 6 10.57 3.25 -9.27
C GLN A 6 9.65 4.46 -9.15
N ALA A 7 8.33 4.25 -9.03
CA ALA A 7 7.38 5.33 -8.83
C ALA A 7 7.56 6.01 -7.47
N MET A 8 7.84 5.24 -6.41
CA MET A 8 8.12 5.76 -5.08
C MET A 8 9.44 6.58 -5.04
N GLU A 9 10.48 6.09 -5.71
CA GLU A 9 11.76 6.80 -5.87
C GLU A 9 11.60 8.09 -6.68
N ALA A 10 10.82 8.07 -7.76
CA ALA A 10 10.55 9.27 -8.55
C ALA A 10 9.85 10.35 -7.72
N ARG A 11 8.87 9.98 -6.87
CA ARG A 11 8.14 10.94 -6.02
C ARG A 11 9.05 11.53 -4.92
N THR A 12 9.82 10.69 -4.24
CA THR A 12 10.77 11.12 -3.22
C THR A 12 11.93 11.96 -3.79
N ALA A 13 12.35 11.73 -5.04
CA ALA A 13 13.40 12.52 -5.70
C ALA A 13 12.92 13.90 -6.21
N VAL A 14 11.65 14.01 -6.61
CA VAL A 14 11.08 15.26 -7.17
C VAL A 14 10.61 16.22 -6.07
N ALA A 15 10.17 15.70 -4.92
CA ALA A 15 9.76 16.49 -3.79
C ALA A 15 10.80 16.38 -2.66
N GLY A 16 11.75 17.31 -2.60
CA GLY A 16 12.78 17.37 -1.55
C GLY A 16 12.28 17.54 -0.10
N HIS A 17 10.98 17.34 0.15
CA HIS A 17 10.30 17.44 1.44
C HIS A 17 9.25 16.32 1.68
N GLU A 18 9.02 15.40 0.72
CA GLU A 18 8.03 14.33 0.92
C GLU A 18 8.66 13.13 1.64
N SER A 19 8.09 12.73 2.78
CA SER A 19 8.52 11.53 3.49
C SER A 19 8.23 10.28 2.65
N ALA A 20 9.06 9.24 2.77
CA ALA A 20 8.82 7.98 2.07
C ALA A 20 7.48 7.34 2.45
N LEU A 21 7.01 7.59 3.68
CA LEU A 21 5.68 7.16 4.13
C LEU A 21 4.56 7.90 3.39
N ALA A 22 4.68 9.22 3.20
CA ALA A 22 3.73 9.99 2.41
C ALA A 22 3.72 9.56 0.93
N ALA A 23 4.90 9.33 0.34
CA ALA A 23 5.02 8.82 -1.02
C ALA A 23 4.36 7.44 -1.18
N TYR A 24 4.56 6.55 -0.20
CA TYR A 24 3.90 5.25 -0.14
C TYR A 24 2.37 5.37 -0.05
N ILE A 25 1.84 6.25 0.80
CA ILE A 25 0.39 6.45 0.97
C ILE A 25 -0.24 6.91 -0.34
N LYS A 26 0.30 7.96 -0.96
CA LYS A 26 -0.27 8.50 -2.20
C LYS A 26 -0.25 7.48 -3.33
N LEU A 27 0.89 6.82 -3.54
CA LEU A 27 1.01 5.81 -4.59
C LEU A 27 0.05 4.64 -4.36
N SER A 28 -0.11 4.21 -3.10
CA SER A 28 -1.00 3.10 -2.78
C SER A 28 -2.48 3.47 -2.83
N ALA A 29 -2.83 4.72 -2.48
CA ALA A 29 -4.19 5.22 -2.58
C ALA A 29 -4.64 5.31 -4.05
N ASP A 30 -3.77 5.82 -4.93
CA ASP A 30 -4.00 5.88 -6.38
C ASP A 30 -4.30 4.47 -6.94
N GLU A 31 -3.50 3.45 -6.56
CA GLU A 31 -3.72 2.05 -6.96
C GLU A 31 -5.02 1.43 -6.41
N CYS A 32 -5.51 1.91 -5.26
CA CYS A 32 -6.74 1.39 -4.65
C CYS A 32 -8.01 1.94 -5.32
N GLU A 33 -7.92 3.05 -6.06
CA GLU A 33 -9.03 3.65 -6.81
C GLU A 33 -9.23 3.02 -8.20
N GLU A 34 -8.19 2.41 -8.77
CA GLU A 34 -8.31 1.77 -10.08
C GLU A 34 -9.14 0.48 -10.01
N PRO A 35 -10.17 0.31 -10.87
CA PRO A 35 -10.93 -0.93 -10.94
C PRO A 35 -10.00 -2.09 -11.31
N GLN A 36 -9.70 -2.94 -10.33
CA GLN A 36 -8.94 -4.17 -10.57
C GLN A 36 -9.91 -5.25 -11.07
N PRO A 37 -9.56 -6.00 -12.14
CA PRO A 37 -10.35 -7.16 -12.52
C PRO A 37 -10.42 -8.14 -11.35
N SER A 38 -11.57 -8.82 -11.19
CA SER A 38 -11.82 -9.72 -10.07
C SER A 38 -10.64 -10.68 -9.89
N ALA A 39 -9.99 -10.61 -8.73
CA ALA A 39 -8.81 -11.41 -8.43
C ALA A 39 -9.15 -12.86 -8.03
N SER A 40 -10.34 -13.37 -8.39
CA SER A 40 -10.84 -14.69 -8.03
C SER A 40 -9.88 -15.82 -8.42
N TRP A 41 -9.09 -15.64 -9.49
CA TRP A 41 -8.06 -16.57 -9.93
C TRP A 41 -6.90 -16.72 -8.92
N ILE A 42 -6.64 -15.72 -8.09
CA ILE A 42 -5.57 -15.73 -7.10
C ILE A 42 -5.82 -16.79 -6.03
N PHE A 43 -7.10 -17.02 -5.68
CA PHE A 43 -7.46 -18.04 -4.69
C PHE A 43 -7.22 -19.45 -5.22
N SER A 44 -7.49 -19.67 -6.52
CA SER A 44 -7.14 -20.93 -7.17
C SER A 44 -5.63 -21.14 -7.21
N ALA A 45 -4.86 -20.11 -7.57
CA ALA A 45 -3.40 -20.17 -7.58
C ALA A 45 -2.81 -20.49 -6.20
N ILE A 46 -3.36 -19.90 -5.13
CA ILE A 46 -2.95 -20.20 -3.74
C ILE A 46 -3.32 -21.63 -3.33
N ALA A 47 -4.47 -22.14 -3.76
CA ALA A 47 -4.89 -23.50 -3.47
C ALA A 47 -4.01 -24.55 -4.17
N GLU A 48 -3.52 -24.22 -5.37
CA GLU A 48 -2.62 -25.08 -6.16
C GLU A 48 -1.16 -24.99 -5.71
N ASP A 49 -0.71 -23.80 -5.31
CA ASP A 49 0.65 -23.54 -4.84
C ASP A 49 0.64 -22.65 -3.58
N PRO A 50 0.82 -23.21 -2.38
CA PRO A 50 0.91 -22.44 -1.13
C PRO A 50 2.03 -21.40 -1.11
N GLU A 51 3.08 -21.58 -1.92
CA GLU A 51 4.22 -20.65 -2.03
C GLU A 51 3.97 -19.56 -3.08
N PHE A 52 2.82 -19.57 -3.75
CA PHE A 52 2.46 -18.60 -4.80
C PHE A 52 2.62 -17.14 -4.34
N LEU A 53 2.31 -16.85 -3.07
CA LEU A 53 2.42 -15.51 -2.49
C LEU A 53 3.82 -15.15 -1.96
N THR A 54 4.78 -16.08 -1.97
CA THR A 54 6.13 -15.86 -1.43
C THR A 54 6.84 -14.65 -2.07
N PRO A 55 6.76 -14.41 -3.39
CA PRO A 55 7.31 -13.18 -3.99
C PRO A 55 6.67 -11.90 -3.44
N ILE A 56 5.35 -11.89 -3.26
CA ILE A 56 4.60 -10.74 -2.73
C ILE A 56 4.97 -10.50 -1.26
N LYS A 57 5.06 -11.57 -0.46
CA LYS A 57 5.49 -11.51 0.94
C LYS A 57 6.90 -10.95 1.08
N SER A 58 7.82 -11.39 0.22
CA SER A 58 9.20 -10.90 0.23
C SER A 58 9.26 -9.41 -0.10
N PHE A 59 8.52 -8.97 -1.12
CA PHE A 59 8.42 -7.56 -1.49
C PHE A 59 7.83 -6.70 -0.37
N LYS A 60 6.67 -7.08 0.19
CA LYS A 60 6.03 -6.33 1.28
C LYS A 60 6.95 -6.18 2.49
N ARG A 61 7.72 -7.23 2.82
CA ARG A 61 8.72 -7.19 3.89
C ARG A 61 9.86 -6.21 3.59
N GLN A 62 10.40 -6.23 2.37
CA GLN A 62 11.46 -5.30 1.96
C GLN A 62 10.99 -3.85 1.99
N LEU A 63 9.80 -3.59 1.46
CA LEU A 63 9.17 -2.27 1.49
C LEU A 63 8.95 -1.78 2.94
N PHE A 64 8.41 -2.65 3.80
CA PHE A 64 8.18 -2.32 5.21
C PHE A 64 9.47 -1.98 5.95
N GLU A 65 10.53 -2.80 5.80
CA GLU A 65 11.81 -2.52 6.45
C GLU A 65 12.48 -1.24 5.91
N ARG A 66 12.31 -0.93 4.62
CA ARG A 66 12.75 0.36 4.05
C ARG A 66 12.04 1.53 4.71
N LEU A 67 10.71 1.52 4.72
CA LEU A 67 9.91 2.59 5.34
C LEU A 67 10.24 2.75 6.83
N LYS A 68 10.48 1.63 7.52
CA LYS A 68 10.90 1.61 8.93
C LYS A 68 12.29 2.19 9.16
N GLY A 69 13.21 2.02 8.22
CA GLY A 69 14.55 2.63 8.29
C GLY A 69 14.56 4.13 8.02
N GLU A 70 13.52 4.65 7.36
CA GLU A 70 13.41 6.06 6.94
C GLU A 70 12.47 6.89 7.84
N THR A 71 11.63 6.25 8.67
CA THR A 71 10.72 6.94 9.61
C THR A 71 11.32 7.09 11.01
N ASN A 72 10.99 8.20 11.68
CA ASN A 72 11.23 8.39 13.12
C ASN A 72 9.98 8.07 13.97
N ASP A 73 8.83 7.82 13.33
CA ASP A 73 7.59 7.47 13.99
C ASP A 73 7.11 6.08 13.52
N LEU A 74 7.41 5.07 14.33
CA LEU A 74 6.98 3.70 14.08
C LEU A 74 5.46 3.54 14.20
N SER A 75 4.80 4.33 15.05
CA SER A 75 3.36 4.26 15.23
C SER A 75 2.65 4.74 13.97
N ALA A 76 3.07 5.90 13.45
CA ALA A 76 2.57 6.43 12.18
C ALA A 76 2.77 5.43 11.04
N LEU A 77 3.96 4.83 10.93
CA LEU A 77 4.22 3.80 9.94
C LEU A 77 3.26 2.60 10.05
N LEU A 78 3.08 2.04 11.23
CA LEU A 78 2.21 0.86 11.41
C LEU A 78 0.76 1.17 11.05
N VAL A 79 0.24 2.32 11.48
CA VAL A 79 -1.13 2.76 11.18
C VAL A 79 -1.31 2.93 9.67
N CYS A 80 -0.44 3.72 9.04
CA CYS A 80 -0.53 4.01 7.61
C CYS A 80 -0.33 2.75 6.76
N PHE A 81 0.67 1.93 7.08
CA PHE A 81 0.93 0.69 6.35
C PHE A 81 -0.25 -0.27 6.42
N LEU A 82 -0.79 -0.54 7.62
CA LEU A 82 -1.89 -1.47 7.79
C LEU A 82 -3.22 -0.95 7.24
N ALA A 83 -3.48 0.35 7.29
CA ALA A 83 -4.68 0.94 6.69
C ALA A 83 -4.70 0.77 5.15
N ILE A 84 -3.56 1.02 4.49
CA ILE A 84 -3.40 0.75 3.05
C ILE A 84 -3.59 -0.74 2.74
N GLU A 85 -2.98 -1.63 3.52
CA GLU A 85 -3.12 -3.07 3.32
C GLU A 85 -4.56 -3.56 3.58
N GLY A 86 -5.30 -2.90 4.48
CA GLY A 86 -6.73 -3.11 4.68
C GLY A 86 -7.55 -2.76 3.44
N MET A 87 -7.34 -1.58 2.84
CA MET A 87 -8.00 -1.19 1.59
C MET A 87 -7.72 -2.16 0.45
N ARG A 88 -6.45 -2.55 0.27
CA ARG A 88 -6.04 -3.54 -0.75
C ARG A 88 -6.70 -4.90 -0.51
N SER A 89 -6.80 -5.34 0.74
CA SER A 89 -7.44 -6.60 1.09
C SER A 89 -8.93 -6.57 0.79
N MET A 90 -9.63 -5.49 1.15
CA MET A 90 -11.05 -5.35 0.84
C MET A 90 -11.31 -5.36 -0.68
N ASN A 91 -10.48 -4.66 -1.46
CA ASN A 91 -10.53 -4.73 -2.92
C ASN A 91 -10.27 -6.16 -3.45
N LEU A 92 -9.30 -6.89 -2.89
CA LEU A 92 -8.97 -8.25 -3.31
C LEU A 92 -10.11 -9.24 -3.08
N PHE A 93 -10.82 -9.11 -1.96
CA PHE A 93 -11.91 -9.98 -1.56
C PHE A 93 -13.29 -9.53 -2.07
N ASP A 94 -13.35 -8.46 -2.88
CA ASP A 94 -14.60 -7.83 -3.30
C ASP A 94 -15.52 -7.51 -2.11
N SER A 95 -14.89 -7.06 -1.01
CA SER A 95 -15.53 -6.79 0.28
C SER A 95 -15.39 -5.32 0.67
N ASP A 96 -15.23 -4.45 -0.32
CA ASP A 96 -15.14 -3.02 -0.09
C ASP A 96 -16.46 -2.46 0.45
N VAL A 97 -16.33 -1.67 1.51
CA VAL A 97 -17.45 -1.05 2.23
C VAL A 97 -17.32 0.46 2.27
N LEU A 98 -16.16 1.02 1.87
CA LEU A 98 -15.90 2.45 1.97
C LEU A 98 -16.41 3.17 0.73
N SER A 99 -17.25 4.18 0.95
CA SER A 99 -17.58 5.14 -0.09
C SER A 99 -16.34 5.91 -0.54
N LYS A 100 -16.42 6.55 -1.71
CA LYS A 100 -15.35 7.40 -2.24
C LYS A 100 -14.93 8.49 -1.24
N ASP A 101 -15.90 9.12 -0.58
CA ASP A 101 -15.64 10.19 0.39
C ASP A 101 -14.92 9.65 1.64
N GLU A 102 -15.30 8.47 2.13
CA GLU A 102 -14.62 7.81 3.25
C GLU A 102 -13.19 7.38 2.89
N ARG A 103 -12.95 6.92 1.66
CA ARG A 103 -11.61 6.61 1.16
C ARG A 103 -10.72 7.86 1.07
N GLN A 104 -11.26 8.97 0.59
CA GLN A 104 -10.56 10.25 0.51
C GLN A 104 -10.25 10.81 1.91
N LEU A 105 -11.21 10.71 2.84
CA LEU A 105 -11.02 11.08 4.23
C LEU A 105 -9.91 10.23 4.86
N LEU A 106 -9.96 8.90 4.71
CA LEU A 106 -8.93 8.00 5.22
C LEU A 106 -7.55 8.38 4.66
N THR A 107 -7.42 8.55 3.34
CA THR A 107 -6.15 8.91 2.71
C THR A 107 -5.60 10.23 3.24
N SER A 108 -6.47 11.24 3.41
CA SER A 108 -6.08 12.54 3.97
C SER A 108 -5.61 12.40 5.42
N SER A 109 -6.33 11.64 6.25
CA SER A 109 -5.92 11.37 7.63
C SER A 109 -4.60 10.60 7.73
N LEU A 110 -4.35 9.64 6.83
CA LEU A 110 -3.06 8.93 6.80
C LEU A 110 -1.90 9.86 6.44
N LEU A 111 -2.12 10.82 5.53
CA LEU A 111 -1.10 11.82 5.19
C LEU A 111 -0.81 12.77 6.36
N GLU A 112 -1.83 13.18 7.11
CA GLU A 112 -1.63 13.98 8.34
C GLU A 112 -0.84 13.21 9.40
N ILE A 113 -1.10 11.90 9.56
CA ILE A 113 -0.36 11.03 10.48
C ILE A 113 1.10 10.85 10.03
N ALA A 114 1.36 10.82 8.72
CA ALA A 114 2.67 10.57 8.16
C ALA A 114 3.66 11.75 8.29
N GLY A 115 3.17 12.95 8.59
CA GLY A 115 3.96 14.18 8.70
C GLY A 115 4.24 14.83 7.35
#